data_AF-A0A661HTT8-F1
#
_entry.id   AF-A0A661HTT8-F1
#
_cell.length_a   1.000
_cell.length_b   1.000
_cell.length_c   1.000
_cell.angle_alpha   90.00
_cell.angle_beta   90.00
_cell.angle_gamma   90.00
#
_symmetry.space_group_name_H-M   'P 1'
#
loop_
_entity.id
_entity.type
_entity.pdbx_description
1 polymer ?
#
loop_
_entity_poly.entity_id
_entity_poly.type
_entity_poly.pdbx_seq_one_letter_code
_entity_poly.pdbx_strand_id
1 'polypeptide(L)'
;MLASGVIIPKKPFFFIQEYKTSIPNGNPKWQLLAELLVAINKNSEKSLLGTFIIGQYWHFVRLTKEEGEKYTFSSSDSYDSLRMDDLEIIYKNLQAVKNLYIDD
;
A
#
# COMPACT_ATOMS: atom_id res chain seq x y z
N MET A 1 -0.91 10.85 10.80
CA MET A 1 -2.19 10.16 11.02
C MET A 1 -3.33 10.88 10.31
N LEU A 2 -4.11 10.11 9.54
CA LEU A 2 -5.41 10.49 8.99
C LEU A 2 -6.44 9.49 9.55
N ALA A 3 -7.14 9.92 10.59
CA ALA A 3 -8.50 9.51 10.96
C ALA A 3 -8.99 10.55 12.00
N SER A 4 -10.14 11.18 11.76
CA SER A 4 -10.79 12.14 12.67
C SER A 4 -11.95 11.53 13.47
N GLY A 5 -12.06 10.20 13.47
CA GLY A 5 -13.08 9.46 14.22
C GLY A 5 -12.62 9.14 15.65
N VAL A 6 -13.59 8.88 16.52
CA VAL A 6 -13.50 8.59 17.97
C VAL A 6 -12.37 7.62 18.40
N ILE A 7 -11.82 6.86 17.46
CA ILE A 7 -10.74 5.90 17.66
C ILE A 7 -9.42 6.53 17.23
N ILE A 8 -8.46 6.61 18.15
CA ILE A 8 -7.10 7.06 17.86
C ILE A 8 -6.46 6.02 16.92
N PRO A 9 -6.13 6.38 15.67
CA PRO A 9 -5.50 5.44 14.75
C PRO A 9 -4.15 5.00 15.30
N LYS A 10 -3.93 3.68 15.41
CA LYS A 10 -2.60 3.12 15.66
C LYS A 10 -1.69 3.40 14.44
N LYS A 11 -0.37 3.34 14.63
CA LYS A 11 0.62 3.55 13.56
C LYS A 11 0.25 2.67 12.34
N PRO A 12 -0.12 3.25 11.19
CA PRO A 12 -0.48 2.46 10.01
C PRO A 12 0.79 1.94 9.34
N PHE A 13 0.81 0.65 9.06
CA PHE A 13 2.00 -0.04 8.55
C PHE A 13 1.89 -0.51 7.10
N PHE A 14 0.66 -0.75 6.63
CA PHE A 14 0.37 -1.17 5.27
C PHE A 14 -0.90 -0.48 4.77
N PHE A 15 -0.83 0.08 3.56
CA PHE A 15 -1.93 0.83 2.94
C PHE A 15 -2.54 0.02 1.81
N ILE A 16 -3.87 -0.03 1.74
CA ILE A 16 -4.61 -0.72 0.68
C ILE A 16 -5.55 0.29 0.04
N GLN A 17 -5.35 0.55 -1.25
CA GLN A 17 -6.25 1.40 -2.02
C GLN A 17 -6.93 0.60 -3.13
N GLU A 18 -8.22 0.34 -2.95
CA GLU A 18 -9.03 -0.41 -3.92
C GLU A 18 -9.82 0.54 -4.83
N TYR A 19 -9.75 0.29 -6.14
CA TYR A 19 -10.59 0.95 -7.13
C TYR A 19 -11.39 -0.10 -7.91
N LYS A 20 -12.69 -0.14 -7.63
CA LYS A 20 -13.60 -1.21 -8.07
C LYS A 20 -13.98 -1.14 -9.54
N THR A 21 -14.01 0.04 -10.16
CA THR A 21 -14.38 0.16 -11.56
C THR A 21 -13.19 -0.20 -12.45
N SER A 22 -13.39 -1.16 -13.36
CA SER A 22 -12.39 -1.56 -14.37
C SER A 22 -12.10 -0.46 -15.40
N ILE A 23 -13.00 0.53 -15.51
CA ILE A 23 -12.82 1.75 -16.30
C ILE A 23 -12.39 2.89 -15.34
N PRO A 24 -11.16 3.41 -15.47
CA PRO A 24 -10.61 4.37 -14.51
C PRO A 24 -11.11 5.79 -14.78
N ASN A 25 -12.07 6.26 -13.98
CA ASN A 25 -12.28 7.69 -13.76
C ASN A 25 -11.43 8.22 -12.59
N GLY A 26 -10.62 7.37 -11.95
CA GLY A 26 -9.76 7.70 -10.82
C GLY A 26 -8.33 7.19 -10.99
N ASN A 27 -7.42 7.65 -10.12
CA ASN A 27 -6.02 7.22 -10.14
C ASN A 27 -5.59 6.66 -8.77
N PRO A 28 -5.87 5.36 -8.50
CA PRO A 28 -5.62 4.76 -7.19
C PRO A 28 -4.14 4.74 -6.83
N LYS A 29 -3.23 4.64 -7.82
CA LYS A 29 -1.78 4.73 -7.61
C LYS A 29 -1.38 6.06 -6.98
N TRP A 30 -1.86 7.18 -7.54
CA TRP A 30 -1.51 8.51 -7.01
C TRP A 30 -2.18 8.82 -5.68
N GLN A 31 -3.40 8.32 -5.46
CA GLN A 31 -4.07 8.42 -4.16
C GLN A 31 -3.26 7.69 -3.07
N LEU A 32 -2.85 6.44 -3.35
CA LEU A 32 -2.00 5.67 -2.45
C LEU A 32 -0.65 6.38 -2.19
N LEU A 33 0.00 6.90 -3.23
CA LEU A 33 1.26 7.63 -3.07
C LEU A 33 1.10 8.86 -2.16
N ALA A 34 0.03 9.62 -2.30
CA ALA A 34 -0.26 10.76 -1.44
C ALA A 34 -0.41 10.34 0.04
N GLU A 35 -1.12 9.25 0.29
CA GLU A 35 -1.27 8.69 1.64
C GLU A 35 0.08 8.25 2.24
N LEU A 36 0.89 7.53 1.47
CA LEU A 36 2.21 7.06 1.89
C LEU A 36 3.15 8.23 2.19
N LEU A 37 3.16 9.28 1.36
CA LEU A 37 3.97 10.49 1.58
C LEU A 37 3.57 11.23 2.87
N VAL A 38 2.27 11.32 3.17
CA VAL A 38 1.82 11.92 4.43
C VAL A 38 2.22 11.05 5.62
N ALA A 39 2.08 9.73 5.50
CA ALA A 39 2.37 8.80 6.58
C ALA A 39 3.86 8.72 6.91
N ILE A 40 4.74 8.62 5.90
CA ILE A 40 6.19 8.45 6.10
C ILE A 40 6.78 9.66 6.82
N ASN A 41 6.28 10.86 6.51
CA ASN A 41 6.69 12.11 7.14
C ASN A 41 6.11 12.30 8.55
N LYS A 42 4.86 11.89 8.77
CA LYS A 42 4.23 12.03 10.10
C LYS A 42 4.70 10.99 11.11
N ASN A 43 5.16 9.82 10.65
CA ASN A 43 5.50 8.69 11.53
C ASN A 43 7.01 8.46 11.68
N SER A 44 7.85 9.31 11.07
CA SER A 44 9.33 9.19 11.03
C SER A 44 9.81 7.82 10.57
N GLU A 45 9.08 7.20 9.65
CA GLU A 45 9.43 5.90 9.07
C GLU A 45 10.43 6.07 7.92
N LYS A 46 11.32 5.10 7.74
CA LYS A 46 12.25 5.10 6.59
C LYS A 46 11.64 4.44 5.35
N SER A 47 10.68 3.56 5.53
CA SER A 47 10.02 2.83 4.46
C SER A 47 8.58 2.50 4.83
N LEU A 48 7.70 2.56 3.85
CA LEU A 48 6.31 2.11 3.95
C LEU A 48 5.97 1.16 2.80
N LEU A 49 5.08 0.22 3.08
CA LEU A 49 4.54 -0.72 2.11
C LEU A 49 3.07 -0.41 1.85
N GLY A 50 2.61 -0.76 0.65
CA GLY A 50 1.20 -0.67 0.33
C GLY A 50 0.84 -1.46 -0.91
N THR A 51 -0.42 -1.39 -1.29
CA THR A 51 -0.92 -1.93 -2.54
C THR A 51 -2.04 -1.07 -3.09
N PHE A 52 -2.09 -0.93 -4.42
CA PHE A 52 -3.28 -0.42 -5.11
C PHE A 52 -3.86 -1.51 -6.00
N ILE A 53 -5.19 -1.52 -6.09
CA ILE A 53 -5.96 -2.56 -6.77
C ILE A 53 -6.87 -1.90 -7.80
N ILE A 54 -6.84 -2.37 -9.04
CA ILE A 54 -7.72 -1.92 -10.12
C ILE A 54 -8.48 -3.14 -10.64
N GLY A 55 -9.76 -3.27 -10.25
CA GLY A 55 -10.52 -4.49 -10.51
C GLY A 55 -9.83 -5.70 -9.88
N GLN A 56 -9.35 -6.62 -10.73
CA GLN A 56 -8.62 -7.84 -10.33
C GLN A 56 -7.09 -7.67 -10.26
N TYR A 57 -6.55 -6.55 -10.73
CA TYR A 57 -5.10 -6.35 -10.82
C TYR A 57 -4.55 -5.70 -9.56
N TRP A 58 -3.67 -6.43 -8.88
CA TRP A 58 -2.98 -5.99 -7.67
C TRP A 58 -1.57 -5.50 -8.00
N HIS A 59 -1.20 -4.37 -7.44
CA HIS A 59 0.15 -3.83 -7.53
C HIS A 59 0.68 -3.58 -6.13
N PHE A 60 1.79 -4.22 -5.76
CA PHE A 60 2.45 -3.99 -4.49
C PHE A 60 3.49 -2.89 -4.64
N VAL A 61 3.56 -2.00 -3.66
CA VAL A 61 4.42 -0.82 -3.72
C VAL A 61 5.24 -0.65 -2.46
N ARG A 62 6.39 0.01 -2.62
CA ARG A 62 7.24 0.47 -1.53
C ARG A 62 7.56 1.94 -1.73
N LEU A 63 7.42 2.73 -0.68
CA LEU A 63 7.94 4.09 -0.59
C LEU A 63 9.08 4.12 0.41
N THR A 64 10.26 4.56 -0.02
CA THR A 64 11.43 4.74 0.85
C THR A 64 11.79 6.21 0.93
N LYS A 65 12.03 6.73 2.14
CA LYS A 65 12.60 8.07 2.35
C LYS A 65 14.13 7.94 2.42
N GLU A 66 14.82 8.61 1.50
CA GLU A 66 16.29 8.70 1.49
C GLU A 66 16.75 9.88 2.36
N GLU A 67 18.01 10.31 2.21
CA GLU A 67 18.49 11.52 2.89
C GLU A 67 17.74 12.77 2.42
N GLY A 68 17.39 13.64 3.36
CA GLY A 68 16.62 14.86 3.10
C GLY A 68 15.16 14.58 2.73
N GLU A 69 14.66 15.31 1.73
CA GLU A 69 13.28 15.21 1.23
C GLU A 69 13.18 14.44 -0.11
N LYS A 70 14.05 13.44 -0.26
CA LYS A 70 14.08 12.58 -1.44
C LYS A 70 13.35 11.26 -1.18
N TYR A 71 12.51 10.87 -2.12
CA TYR A 71 11.65 9.69 -2.02
C TYR A 71 11.81 8.79 -3.23
N THR A 72 11.89 7.49 -2.98
CA THR A 72 11.91 6.46 -4.02
C THR A 72 10.63 5.64 -3.92
N PHE A 73 9.82 5.68 -4.98
CA PHE A 73 8.59 4.90 -5.10
C PHE A 73 8.79 3.76 -6.11
N SER A 74 8.59 2.54 -5.67
CA SER A 74 8.73 1.33 -6.49
C SER A 74 7.41 0.57 -6.51
N SER A 75 7.07 -0.01 -7.66
CA SER A 75 5.88 -0.83 -7.85
C SER A 75 6.28 -2.16 -8.47
N SER A 76 5.62 -3.25 -8.06
CA SER A 76 5.64 -4.52 -8.79
C SER A 76 4.88 -4.39 -10.11
N ASP A 77 5.04 -5.40 -10.96
CA ASP A 77 4.07 -5.70 -12.01
C ASP A 77 2.68 -5.99 -11.41
N SER A 78 1.65 -6.02 -12.26
CA SER A 78 0.31 -6.42 -11.87
C SER A 78 0.23 -7.93 -11.64
N TYR A 79 -0.43 -8.33 -10.55
CA TYR A 79 -0.87 -9.71 -10.31
C TYR A 79 -2.38 -9.79 -10.56
N ASP A 80 -2.80 -10.71 -11.43
CA ASP A 80 -4.22 -10.92 -11.73
C ASP A 80 -4.82 -11.92 -10.73
N SER A 81 -5.74 -11.46 -9.87
CA SER A 81 -6.36 -12.31 -8.86
C SER A 81 -7.22 -13.45 -9.43
N LEU A 82 -7.52 -13.44 -10.74
CA LEU A 82 -8.20 -14.55 -11.42
C LEU A 82 -7.25 -15.65 -11.89
N ARG A 83 -5.92 -15.43 -11.83
CA ARG A 83 -4.91 -16.43 -12.16
C ARG A 83 -4.39 -17.07 -10.88
N MET A 84 -4.42 -18.40 -10.81
CA MET A 84 -4.07 -19.13 -9.58
C MET A 84 -2.64 -18.83 -9.11
N ASP A 85 -1.67 -18.80 -10.02
CA ASP A 85 -0.26 -18.53 -9.69
C ASP A 85 -0.07 -17.12 -9.09
N ASP A 86 -0.74 -16.12 -9.68
CA ASP A 86 -0.71 -14.73 -9.21
C ASP A 86 -1.46 -14.58 -7.87
N LEU A 87 -2.58 -15.28 -7.71
CA LEU A 87 -3.35 -15.31 -6.47
C LEU A 87 -2.53 -15.87 -5.30
N GLU A 88 -1.73 -16.90 -5.55
CA GLU A 88 -0.81 -17.45 -4.53
C GLU A 88 0.24 -16.42 -4.12
N ILE A 89 0.77 -15.64 -5.06
CA ILE A 89 1.72 -14.54 -4.78
C ILE A 89 1.04 -13.43 -3.96
N ILE A 90 -0.16 -13.00 -4.34
CA ILE A 90 -0.95 -12.00 -3.60
C ILE A 90 -1.12 -12.47 -2.15
N TYR A 91 -1.55 -13.72 -1.96
CA TYR A 91 -1.75 -14.30 -0.63
C TYR A 91 -0.46 -14.33 0.20
N LYS A 92 0.66 -14.77 -0.38
CA LYS A 92 1.97 -14.79 0.29
C LYS A 92 2.43 -13.39 0.71
N ASN A 93 2.24 -12.38 -0.16
CA ASN A 93 2.58 -10.99 0.16
C ASN A 93 1.75 -10.46 1.33
N LEU A 94 0.45 -10.74 1.34
CA LEU A 94 -0.44 -10.34 2.44
C LEU A 94 -0.08 -11.04 3.76
N GLN A 95 0.28 -12.32 3.72
CA GLN A 95 0.78 -13.05 4.90
C GLN A 95 2.10 -12.46 5.41
N ALA A 96 3.04 -12.13 4.51
CA ALA A 96 4.28 -11.48 4.89
C ALA A 96 4.04 -10.13 5.57
N VAL A 97 3.13 -9.31 5.03
CA VAL A 97 2.73 -8.03 5.64
C VAL A 97 2.11 -8.24 7.02
N LYS A 98 1.23 -9.24 7.19
CA LYS A 98 0.64 -9.58 8.48
C LYS A 98 1.75 -9.86 9.50
N ASN A 99 2.68 -10.75 9.17
CA ASN A 99 3.76 -11.14 10.07
C ASN A 99 4.75 -10.01 10.38
N LEU A 100 4.87 -9.00 9.50
CA LEU A 100 5.74 -7.85 9.72
C LEU A 100 5.19 -6.85 10.73
N TYR A 101 3.86 -6.77 10.88
CA TYR A 101 3.20 -5.64 11.55
C TYR A 101 2.16 -6.00 12.60
N ILE A 102 1.79 -7.28 12.68
CA ILE A 102 0.83 -7.79 13.65
C ILE A 102 1.56 -8.85 14.47
N ASP A 103 1.95 -8.48 15.70
CA ASP A 103 2.33 -9.45 16.73
C ASP A 103 1.06 -10.13 17.27
N ASP A 104 1.12 -11.44 17.53
CA ASP A 104 0.01 -12.25 18.09
C ASP A 104 -0.45 -11.79 19.48
#